data_AF-A0A5D2CSN2-F1
#
_entry.id   AF-A0A5D2CSN2-F1
#
_cell.length_a   1.000
_cell.length_b   1.000
_cell.length_c   1.000
_cell.angle_alpha   90.00
_cell.angle_beta   90.00
_cell.angle_gamma   90.00
#
_symmetry.space_group_name_H-M   'P 1'
#
loop_
_entity.id
_entity.type
_entity.pdbx_description
1 polymer ?
#
loop_
_entity_poly.entity_id
_entity_poly.type
_entity_poly.pdbx_seq_one_letter_code
_entity_poly.pdbx_strand_id
1 'polypeptide(L)'
;MADLIGTKDYGNGLNFLEELTENGHRIQEQVLEEILLRNAGTEYLTRFLHGQTDKQLFKNNVPITSNILLADPISEFIQSSGTSGGQPKLIPMTAENFEKKTLELTLVDPVVKNETLSSCYFMSDSFKKSVPKICTSPVETILCLDHKQSMYCQLLTGLLQRDHVVSISSIFGSVLARSIKFLEDYWNELCSNIRTGCLSDWITDPGCRNAVSSILTRPNPDLADTIEHICGNESWEGIIKKLWPKAKYINSVITGTMSQYISLLDFYGGGIPLVSPSYGSSESTFGVNLNPLSNPYDVSYTFLPNMAYFEFLPVDKDGEEKARESNLDGVSSQWLSEMINANGNVEHVDFTNVKLGQYYEVVVTNFTVLKLTGFHNNSLQFQFVERRNSVLSVDMDKTSEADLLKAIRNAKRHLEPLGFVLMTFSSYAETSSIPLAFFF
;
A
#
# COMPACT_ATOMS: atom_id res chain seq x y z
N MET A 1 10.48 -20.76 14.04
CA MET A 1 9.41 -19.73 14.02
C MET A 1 9.58 -18.56 15.01
N ALA A 2 9.59 -18.73 16.34
CA ALA A 2 9.80 -17.61 17.30
C ALA A 2 11.10 -16.79 17.03
N ASP A 3 12.17 -17.48 16.64
CA ASP A 3 13.45 -16.84 16.26
C ASP A 3 13.42 -16.08 14.92
N LEU A 4 12.47 -16.37 14.02
CA LEU A 4 12.31 -15.73 12.69
C LEU A 4 11.27 -14.59 12.69
N ILE A 5 10.36 -14.61 13.66
CA ILE A 5 9.32 -13.60 13.91
C ILE A 5 9.83 -12.52 14.89
N GLY A 6 10.95 -12.78 15.57
CA GLY A 6 11.63 -11.82 16.42
C GLY A 6 11.08 -11.77 17.86
N THR A 7 11.14 -12.89 18.59
CA THR A 7 10.81 -12.91 20.03
C THR A 7 11.95 -12.45 20.95
N LYS A 8 13.10 -12.04 20.40
CA LYS A 8 14.15 -11.39 21.18
C LYS A 8 13.83 -9.90 21.28
N ASP A 9 14.04 -9.33 22.46
CA ASP A 9 13.98 -7.90 22.73
C ASP A 9 15.10 -7.20 21.93
N TYR A 10 14.88 -7.03 20.63
CA TYR A 10 15.80 -6.35 19.73
C TYR A 10 15.68 -4.85 20.01
N GLY A 11 16.49 -4.38 20.97
CA GLY A 11 16.68 -2.96 21.26
C GLY A 11 17.16 -2.11 20.07
N ASN A 12 17.24 -2.65 18.86
CA ASN A 12 17.44 -1.91 17.61
C ASN A 12 16.83 -2.69 16.44
N GLY A 13 15.63 -2.33 15.97
CA GLY A 13 15.01 -2.93 14.77
C GLY A 13 15.90 -2.82 13.51
N LEU A 14 16.84 -1.88 13.45
CA LEU A 14 17.88 -1.81 12.41
C LEU A 14 18.80 -3.03 12.43
N ASN A 15 19.25 -3.51 13.59
CA ASN A 15 20.13 -4.67 13.66
C ASN A 15 19.43 -5.94 13.16
N PHE A 16 18.12 -6.06 13.44
CA PHE A 16 17.32 -7.16 12.92
C PHE A 16 17.13 -7.05 11.40
N LEU A 17 16.93 -5.84 10.86
CA LEU A 17 16.92 -5.62 9.41
C LEU A 17 18.25 -6.01 8.75
N GLU A 18 19.39 -5.64 9.35
CA GLU A 18 20.71 -6.04 8.86
C GLU A 18 20.86 -7.58 8.89
N GLU A 19 20.50 -8.24 10.00
CA GLU A 19 20.54 -9.71 10.09
C GLU A 19 19.69 -10.40 9.01
N LEU A 20 18.46 -9.91 8.79
CA LEU A 20 17.56 -10.41 7.76
C LEU A 20 18.17 -10.26 6.37
N THR A 21 18.71 -9.08 6.07
CA THR A 21 19.22 -8.74 4.72
C THR A 21 20.57 -9.38 4.43
N GLU A 22 21.40 -9.66 5.43
CA GLU A 22 22.64 -10.43 5.28
C GLU A 22 22.37 -11.92 4.99
N ASN A 23 21.27 -12.47 5.50
CA ASN A 23 20.98 -13.91 5.45
C ASN A 23 19.86 -14.29 4.47
N GLY A 24 19.50 -13.41 3.53
CA GLY A 24 18.29 -13.54 2.72
C GLY A 24 18.06 -14.91 2.07
N HIS A 25 19.08 -15.48 1.42
CA HIS A 25 18.97 -16.82 0.80
C HIS A 25 18.70 -17.93 1.84
N ARG A 26 19.50 -17.96 2.92
CA ARG A 26 19.35 -18.96 3.99
C ARG A 26 17.97 -18.87 4.64
N ILE A 27 17.47 -17.65 4.83
CA ILE A 27 16.14 -17.42 5.40
C ILE A 27 15.04 -17.90 4.44
N GLN A 28 15.14 -17.61 3.14
CA GLN A 28 14.19 -18.10 2.14
C GLN A 28 14.12 -19.63 2.11
N GLU A 29 15.27 -20.31 2.20
CA GLU A 29 15.32 -21.77 2.29
C GLU A 29 14.64 -22.29 3.55
N GLN A 30 14.83 -21.64 4.70
CA GLN A 30 14.20 -22.00 5.97
C GLN A 30 12.69 -21.76 5.94
N VAL A 31 12.25 -20.62 5.38
CA VAL A 31 10.83 -20.28 5.23
C VAL A 31 10.11 -21.31 4.37
N LEU A 32 10.68 -21.70 3.22
CA LEU A 32 10.07 -22.72 2.36
C LEU A 32 9.99 -24.08 3.09
N GLU A 33 11.07 -24.48 3.78
CA GLU A 33 11.09 -25.73 4.54
C GLU A 33 10.02 -25.75 5.64
N GLU A 34 9.87 -24.67 6.42
CA GLU A 34 8.82 -24.55 7.44
C GLU A 34 7.41 -24.58 6.82
N ILE A 35 7.20 -23.89 5.69
CA ILE A 35 5.92 -23.90 4.96
C ILE A 35 5.58 -25.33 4.51
N LEU A 36 6.51 -26.05 3.90
CA LEU A 36 6.29 -27.41 3.41
C LEU A 36 6.03 -28.39 4.56
N LEU A 37 6.84 -28.32 5.63
CA LEU A 37 6.68 -29.18 6.81
C LEU A 37 5.31 -29.00 7.46
N ARG A 38 4.84 -27.76 7.59
CA ARG A 38 3.54 -27.50 8.22
C ARG A 38 2.37 -27.89 7.33
N ASN A 39 2.49 -27.66 6.03
CA ASN A 39 1.40 -27.86 5.09
C ASN A 39 1.41 -29.26 4.43
N ALA A 40 2.38 -30.13 4.73
CA ALA A 40 2.55 -31.43 4.09
C ALA A 40 1.27 -32.29 4.08
N GLY A 41 0.49 -32.24 5.16
CA GLY A 41 -0.77 -32.98 5.32
C GLY A 41 -2.01 -32.27 4.79
N THR A 42 -1.88 -31.07 4.22
CA THR A 42 -3.03 -30.37 3.62
C THR A 42 -3.51 -31.11 2.38
N GLU A 43 -4.81 -31.01 2.10
CA GLU A 43 -5.40 -31.63 0.91
C GLU A 43 -4.69 -31.16 -0.38
N TYR A 44 -4.32 -29.89 -0.44
CA TYR A 44 -3.66 -29.33 -1.61
C TYR A 44 -2.25 -29.91 -1.81
N LEU A 45 -1.35 -29.84 -0.82
CA LEU A 45 0.01 -30.38 -1.00
C LEU A 45 0.01 -31.90 -1.13
N THR A 46 -0.92 -32.62 -0.49
CA THR A 46 -1.03 -34.08 -0.62
C THR A 46 -1.29 -34.50 -2.08
N ARG A 47 -2.00 -33.70 -2.86
CA ARG A 47 -2.27 -33.98 -4.28
C ARG A 47 -1.02 -33.92 -5.17
N PHE A 48 -0.02 -33.12 -4.81
CA PHE A 48 1.16 -32.87 -5.65
C PHE A 48 2.47 -33.44 -5.07
N LEU A 49 2.57 -33.52 -3.74
CA LEU A 49 3.76 -33.94 -3.01
C LEU A 49 3.55 -35.21 -2.20
N HIS A 50 2.32 -35.70 -2.05
CA HIS A 50 2.00 -36.94 -1.32
C HIS A 50 2.63 -37.00 0.09
N GLY A 51 2.63 -35.87 0.81
CA GLY A 51 3.21 -35.74 2.15
C GLY A 51 4.73 -35.52 2.20
N GLN A 52 5.41 -35.44 1.04
CA GLN A 52 6.83 -35.10 0.97
C GLN A 52 7.02 -33.58 1.11
N THR A 53 8.18 -33.18 1.65
CA THR A 53 8.53 -31.78 1.92
C THR A 53 9.80 -31.36 1.19
N ASP A 54 10.17 -32.10 0.15
CA ASP A 54 11.34 -31.80 -0.67
C ASP A 54 11.10 -30.57 -1.55
N LYS A 55 12.08 -29.67 -1.57
CA LYS A 55 12.00 -28.38 -2.27
C LYS A 55 12.02 -28.54 -3.79
N GLN A 56 12.77 -29.50 -4.32
CA GLN A 56 12.83 -29.74 -5.77
C GLN A 56 11.52 -30.39 -6.25
N LEU A 57 10.94 -31.30 -5.47
CA LEU A 57 9.61 -31.82 -5.75
C LEU A 57 8.55 -30.73 -5.69
N PHE A 58 8.63 -29.80 -4.72
CA PHE A 58 7.75 -28.63 -4.68
C PHE A 58 7.79 -27.85 -6.00
N LYS A 59 8.99 -27.46 -6.44
CA LYS A 59 9.17 -26.69 -7.69
C LYS A 59 8.71 -27.41 -8.95
N ASN A 60 8.89 -28.73 -9.00
CA ASN A 60 8.57 -29.51 -10.19
C ASN A 60 7.09 -29.90 -10.26
N ASN A 61 6.44 -30.11 -9.12
CA ASN A 61 5.12 -30.76 -9.06
C ASN A 61 4.00 -29.82 -8.62
N VAL A 62 4.29 -28.76 -7.86
CA VAL A 62 3.26 -27.84 -7.40
C VAL A 62 3.05 -26.76 -8.45
N PRO A 63 1.86 -26.68 -9.09
CA PRO A 63 1.59 -25.67 -10.08
C PRO A 63 1.49 -24.29 -9.42
N ILE A 64 1.94 -23.27 -10.14
CA ILE A 64 1.65 -21.89 -9.77
C ILE A 64 0.15 -21.66 -9.91
N THR A 65 -0.50 -21.50 -8.76
CA THR A 65 -1.93 -21.20 -8.72
C THR A 65 -2.21 -20.23 -7.58
N SER A 66 -3.36 -19.57 -7.65
CA SER A 66 -3.90 -18.74 -6.57
C SER A 66 -4.55 -19.54 -5.43
N ASN A 67 -4.31 -20.86 -5.35
CA ASN A 67 -4.95 -21.70 -4.33
C ASN A 67 -4.23 -21.60 -2.98
N ILE A 68 -5.03 -21.64 -1.92
CA ILE A 68 -4.59 -21.36 -0.56
C ILE A 68 -3.93 -22.60 0.05
N LEU A 69 -2.67 -22.43 0.50
CA LEU A 69 -1.88 -23.41 1.24
C LEU A 69 -1.90 -23.08 2.73
N LEU A 70 -2.96 -23.46 3.46
CA LEU A 70 -3.02 -23.20 4.90
C LEU A 70 -3.46 -24.45 5.68
N ALA A 71 -2.56 -24.95 6.51
CA ALA A 71 -2.84 -25.95 7.55
C ALA A 71 -3.38 -25.30 8.83
N ASP A 72 -2.96 -24.06 9.11
CA ASP A 72 -3.36 -23.33 10.30
C ASP A 72 -4.82 -22.82 10.17
N PRO A 73 -5.59 -22.77 11.28
CA PRO A 73 -6.95 -22.24 11.26
C PRO A 73 -6.99 -20.80 10.76
N ILE A 74 -7.90 -20.54 9.82
CA ILE A 74 -8.17 -19.20 9.32
C ILE A 74 -8.90 -18.42 10.42
N SER A 75 -8.34 -17.31 10.87
CA SER A 75 -8.96 -16.44 11.87
C SER A 75 -9.95 -15.46 11.23
N GLU A 76 -9.62 -14.93 10.05
CA GLU A 76 -10.46 -13.99 9.31
C GLU A 76 -10.11 -13.93 7.81
N PHE A 77 -10.91 -13.19 7.04
CA PHE A 77 -10.65 -12.91 5.63
C PHE A 77 -10.45 -11.42 5.40
N ILE A 78 -9.34 -11.07 4.75
CA ILE A 78 -9.07 -9.70 4.27
C ILE A 78 -9.66 -9.55 2.87
N GLN A 79 -10.35 -8.44 2.63
CA GLN A 79 -10.79 -8.05 1.29
C GLN A 79 -9.64 -7.35 0.55
N SER A 80 -9.20 -7.93 -0.56
CA SER A 80 -8.26 -7.30 -1.47
C SER A 80 -8.96 -6.27 -2.35
N SER A 81 -8.25 -5.20 -2.71
CA SER A 81 -8.72 -4.25 -3.72
C SER A 81 -8.79 -4.85 -5.12
N GLY A 82 -8.01 -5.92 -5.38
CA GLY A 82 -8.14 -6.69 -6.59
C GLY A 82 -9.45 -7.49 -6.59
N THR A 83 -10.15 -7.53 -7.73
CA THR A 83 -11.44 -8.20 -7.84
C THR A 83 -11.36 -9.49 -8.66
N SER A 84 -12.33 -10.38 -8.44
CA SER A 84 -12.62 -11.53 -9.29
C SER A 84 -14.13 -11.57 -9.53
N GLY A 85 -14.57 -11.53 -10.79
CA GLY A 85 -15.99 -11.43 -11.14
C GLY A 85 -16.67 -10.14 -10.64
N GLY A 86 -15.92 -9.07 -10.39
CA GLY A 86 -16.42 -7.80 -9.87
C GLY A 86 -16.61 -7.75 -8.36
N GLN A 87 -16.19 -8.78 -7.61
CA GLN A 87 -16.18 -8.79 -6.15
C GLN A 87 -14.75 -8.77 -5.61
N PRO A 88 -14.47 -8.11 -4.46
CA PRO A 88 -13.17 -8.16 -3.80
C PRO A 88 -12.69 -9.59 -3.55
N LYS A 89 -11.42 -9.89 -3.85
CA LYS A 89 -10.85 -11.21 -3.52
C LYS A 89 -10.75 -11.35 -2.01
N LEU A 90 -11.14 -12.52 -1.49
CA LEU A 90 -11.01 -12.86 -0.08
C LEU A 90 -9.67 -13.56 0.15
N ILE A 91 -8.81 -12.93 0.93
CA ILE A 91 -7.51 -13.48 1.31
C ILE A 91 -7.60 -14.00 2.75
N PRO A 92 -7.35 -15.29 3.00
CA PRO A 92 -7.38 -15.84 4.35
C PRO A 92 -6.23 -15.26 5.17
N MET A 93 -6.49 -15.00 6.45
CA MET A 93 -5.48 -14.59 7.41
C MET A 93 -5.41 -15.60 8.56
N THR A 94 -4.18 -15.95 8.93
CA THR A 94 -3.85 -16.71 10.14
C THR A 94 -3.24 -15.79 11.19
N ALA A 95 -3.10 -16.27 12.43
CA ALA A 95 -2.40 -15.53 13.48
C ALA A 95 -0.95 -15.17 13.10
N GLU A 96 -0.22 -16.09 12.44
CA GLU A 96 1.14 -15.82 11.97
C GLU A 96 1.18 -14.71 10.91
N ASN A 97 0.23 -14.70 9.97
CA ASN A 97 0.17 -13.64 8.97
C ASN A 97 -0.06 -12.26 9.61
N PHE A 98 -0.86 -12.20 10.68
CA PHE A 98 -1.09 -10.97 11.43
C PHE A 98 0.18 -10.50 12.18
N GLU A 99 0.93 -11.42 12.80
CA GLU A 99 2.22 -11.12 13.42
C GLU A 99 3.27 -10.63 12.42
N LYS A 100 3.32 -11.22 11.22
CA LYS A 100 4.21 -10.77 10.13
C LYS A 100 3.89 -9.35 9.66
N LYS A 101 2.61 -9.02 9.48
CA LYS A 101 2.17 -7.65 9.13
C LYS A 101 2.51 -6.64 10.23
N THR A 102 2.39 -7.05 11.49
CA THR A 102 2.85 -6.26 12.64
C THR A 102 4.36 -6.01 12.58
N LEU A 103 5.15 -7.05 12.32
CA LEU A 103 6.61 -6.97 12.30
C LEU A 103 7.10 -5.94 11.27
N GLU A 104 6.51 -5.91 10.08
CA GLU A 104 6.82 -4.90 9.06
C GLU A 104 6.72 -3.47 9.60
N LEU A 105 5.60 -3.16 10.26
CA LEU A 105 5.35 -1.82 10.80
C LEU A 105 6.41 -1.43 11.84
N THR A 106 6.83 -2.38 12.67
CA THR A 106 7.89 -2.14 13.67
C THR A 106 9.28 -1.92 13.05
N LEU A 107 9.51 -2.39 11.82
CA LEU A 107 10.79 -2.23 11.12
C LEU A 107 10.88 -0.93 10.30
N VAL A 108 9.74 -0.43 9.83
CA VAL A 108 9.66 0.87 9.13
C VAL A 108 10.12 2.01 10.03
N ASP A 109 9.68 2.02 11.29
CA ASP A 109 9.97 3.12 12.21
C ASP A 109 11.47 3.41 12.35
N PRO A 110 12.33 2.46 12.76
CA PRO A 110 13.76 2.72 12.93
C PRO A 110 14.41 3.33 11.69
N VAL A 111 14.02 2.86 10.49
CA VAL A 111 14.54 3.35 9.21
C VAL A 111 14.17 4.81 8.99
N VAL A 112 12.87 5.13 9.13
CA VAL A 112 12.39 6.51 8.98
C VAL A 112 12.97 7.41 10.06
N LYS A 113 13.10 6.96 11.31
CA LYS A 113 13.69 7.74 12.41
C LYS A 113 15.16 8.07 12.18
N ASN A 114 15.94 7.10 11.69
CA ASN A 114 17.37 7.29 11.44
C ASN A 114 17.60 8.41 10.41
N GLU A 115 16.77 8.46 9.37
CA GLU A 115 16.89 9.45 8.29
C GLU A 115 16.18 10.78 8.59
N THR A 116 15.01 10.75 9.26
CA THR A 116 14.20 11.97 9.50
C THR A 116 14.47 12.64 10.84
N LEU A 117 15.29 12.05 11.71
CA LEU A 117 15.52 12.49 13.10
C LEU A 117 14.19 12.76 13.83
N SER A 118 13.15 11.99 13.52
CA SER A 118 11.81 12.09 14.10
C SER A 118 11.54 10.89 14.99
N SER A 119 10.55 10.95 15.88
CA SER A 119 10.11 9.82 16.70
C SER A 119 8.67 9.49 16.35
N CYS A 120 8.44 8.49 15.49
CA CYS A 120 7.12 7.91 15.24
C CYS A 120 7.21 6.39 15.37
N TYR A 121 6.26 5.77 16.08
CA TYR A 121 6.19 4.31 16.27
C TYR A 121 4.92 3.76 15.56
N PHE A 122 4.94 2.57 14.96
CA PHE A 122 3.79 1.90 14.33
C PHE A 122 3.69 0.40 14.73
N MET A 123 2.65 0.15 15.53
CA MET A 123 1.71 -0.99 15.73
C MET A 123 2.05 -2.50 15.60
N SER A 124 1.73 -3.22 16.71
CA SER A 124 1.00 -4.53 16.82
C SER A 124 -0.31 -4.35 17.62
N ASP A 125 -1.05 -5.42 17.96
CA ASP A 125 -2.16 -5.62 18.95
C ASP A 125 -2.31 -4.61 20.11
N SER A 126 -1.22 -3.96 20.45
CA SER A 126 -1.13 -2.65 21.07
C SER A 126 -1.95 -1.52 20.39
N PHE A 127 -2.66 -1.67 19.27
CA PHE A 127 -3.38 -0.58 18.56
C PHE A 127 -4.22 0.30 19.50
N LYS A 128 -5.15 -0.30 20.26
CA LYS A 128 -5.97 0.47 21.23
C LYS A 128 -5.18 1.05 22.40
N LYS A 129 -4.04 0.45 22.77
CA LYS A 129 -3.18 0.86 23.89
C LYS A 129 -2.08 1.86 23.49
N SER A 130 -1.75 1.94 22.20
CA SER A 130 -0.63 2.69 21.63
C SER A 130 -1.06 3.87 20.76
N VAL A 131 -2.27 3.87 20.17
CA VAL A 131 -2.80 5.03 19.41
C VAL A 131 -2.70 6.35 20.21
N PRO A 132 -3.04 6.42 21.52
CA PRO A 132 -2.97 7.67 22.27
C PRO A 132 -1.56 8.27 22.40
N LYS A 133 -0.49 7.51 22.11
CA LYS A 133 0.90 7.96 22.26
C LYS A 133 1.54 8.44 20.96
N ILE A 134 0.87 8.24 19.81
CA ILE A 134 1.51 8.26 18.49
C ILE A 134 0.72 9.09 17.47
N CYS A 135 -0.61 9.07 17.55
CA CYS A 135 -1.49 9.80 16.62
C CYS A 135 -2.26 10.90 17.35
N THR A 136 -2.54 12.00 16.67
CA THR A 136 -3.46 13.04 17.16
C THR A 136 -4.91 12.55 17.20
N SER A 137 -5.26 11.59 16.33
CA SER A 137 -6.60 11.07 16.15
C SER A 137 -6.93 9.97 17.17
N PRO A 138 -7.98 10.13 17.98
CA PRO A 138 -8.45 9.08 18.88
C PRO A 138 -8.90 7.82 18.13
N VAL A 139 -8.74 6.65 18.76
CA VAL A 139 -9.12 5.34 18.18
C VAL A 139 -10.59 5.35 17.74
N GLU A 140 -11.45 5.95 18.55
CA GLU A 140 -12.89 6.02 18.32
C GLU A 140 -13.20 6.77 17.03
N THR A 141 -12.44 7.82 16.71
CA THR A 141 -12.61 8.57 15.46
C THR A 141 -12.13 7.77 14.25
N ILE A 142 -11.09 6.95 14.40
CA ILE A 142 -10.56 6.08 13.33
C ILE A 142 -11.53 4.92 13.04
N LEU A 143 -12.16 4.37 14.09
CA LEU A 143 -13.10 3.25 13.97
C LEU A 143 -14.54 3.68 13.66
N CYS A 144 -14.79 4.98 13.50
CA CYS A 144 -16.11 5.48 13.14
C CYS A 144 -16.50 5.02 11.73
N LEU A 145 -17.68 4.39 11.62
CA LEU A 145 -18.19 3.87 10.36
C LEU A 145 -18.67 4.96 9.40
N ASP A 146 -19.03 6.14 9.92
CA ASP A 146 -19.35 7.29 9.10
C ASP A 146 -18.05 8.01 8.71
N HIS A 147 -17.62 7.81 7.47
CA HIS A 147 -16.38 8.39 6.94
C HIS A 147 -16.34 9.92 7.02
N LYS A 148 -17.48 10.59 6.88
CA LYS A 148 -17.55 12.06 6.96
C LYS A 148 -17.29 12.52 8.40
N GLN A 149 -17.95 11.90 9.37
CA GLN A 149 -17.74 12.20 10.79
C GLN A 149 -16.32 11.85 11.23
N SER A 150 -15.82 10.69 10.80
CA SER A 150 -14.45 10.23 11.05
C SER A 150 -13.43 11.27 10.56
N MET A 151 -13.49 11.65 9.28
CA MET A 151 -12.54 12.58 8.67
C MET A 151 -12.58 13.96 9.33
N TYR A 152 -13.78 14.47 9.61
CA TYR A 152 -13.96 15.75 10.30
C TYR A 152 -13.32 15.74 11.69
N CYS A 153 -13.58 14.70 12.49
CA CYS A 153 -13.04 14.59 13.85
C CYS A 153 -11.51 14.39 13.86
N GLN A 154 -10.96 13.63 12.93
CA GLN A 154 -9.51 13.43 12.79
C GLN A 154 -8.80 14.73 12.40
N LEU A 155 -9.35 15.52 11.46
CA LEU A 155 -8.80 16.83 11.09
C LEU A 155 -8.90 17.83 12.25
N LEU A 156 -10.04 17.89 12.95
CA LEU A 156 -10.23 18.77 14.10
C LEU A 156 -9.22 18.48 15.22
N THR A 157 -9.02 17.20 15.55
CA THR A 157 -8.02 16.79 16.56
C THR A 157 -6.59 17.08 16.10
N GLY A 158 -6.29 16.90 14.81
CA GLY A 158 -5.01 17.28 14.20
C GLY A 158 -4.73 18.78 14.24
N LEU A 159 -5.74 19.64 14.08
CA LEU A 159 -5.62 21.10 14.19
C LEU A 159 -5.43 21.55 15.65
N LEU A 160 -6.18 20.97 16.59
CA LEU A 160 -6.06 21.27 18.02
C LEU A 160 -4.66 20.94 18.57
N GLN A 161 -3.98 19.94 17.99
CA GLN A 161 -2.66 19.49 18.39
C GLN A 161 -1.55 19.91 17.42
N ARG A 162 -1.81 20.92 16.57
CA ARG A 162 -0.94 21.26 15.43
C ARG A 162 0.55 21.43 15.76
N ASP A 163 0.88 21.97 16.94
CA ASP A 163 2.25 22.27 17.35
C ASP A 163 3.02 21.02 17.82
N HIS A 164 2.36 19.87 17.93
CA HIS A 164 2.97 18.58 18.29
C HIS A 164 3.12 17.65 17.08
N VAL A 165 2.55 18.00 15.93
CA VAL A 165 2.58 17.16 14.72
C VAL A 165 3.96 17.22 14.08
N VAL A 166 4.66 16.10 14.08
CA VAL A 166 6.00 15.93 13.48
C VAL A 166 5.97 15.23 12.12
N SER A 167 4.88 14.53 11.82
CA SER A 167 4.67 13.85 10.53
C SER A 167 3.18 13.80 10.22
N ILE A 168 2.85 13.81 8.94
CA ILE A 168 1.48 13.58 8.45
C ILE A 168 1.47 12.24 7.75
N SER A 169 0.51 11.38 8.10
CA SER A 169 0.48 10.02 7.57
C SER A 169 -0.89 9.67 6.97
N SER A 170 -0.87 9.01 5.82
CA SER A 170 -2.01 8.31 5.24
C SER A 170 -1.50 7.01 4.61
N ILE A 171 -2.39 6.05 4.35
CA ILE A 171 -1.99 4.82 3.65
C ILE A 171 -1.61 5.15 2.20
N PHE A 172 -2.45 5.91 1.48
CA PHE A 172 -2.23 6.28 0.08
C PHE A 172 -2.25 7.79 -0.11
N GLY A 173 -1.52 8.27 -1.13
CA GLY A 173 -1.44 9.69 -1.46
C GLY A 173 -2.80 10.30 -1.82
N SER A 174 -3.66 9.53 -2.49
CA SER A 174 -5.07 9.84 -2.77
C SER A 174 -5.87 10.19 -1.52
N VAL A 175 -5.68 9.44 -0.42
CA VAL A 175 -6.38 9.67 0.85
C VAL A 175 -5.97 11.02 1.43
N LEU A 176 -4.67 11.34 1.42
CA LEU A 176 -4.19 12.62 1.93
C LEU A 176 -4.69 13.79 1.08
N ALA A 177 -4.67 13.66 -0.25
CA ALA A 177 -5.23 14.65 -1.16
C ALA A 177 -6.72 14.91 -0.88
N ARG A 178 -7.51 13.84 -0.67
CA ARG A 178 -8.93 13.96 -0.26
C ARG A 178 -9.10 14.61 1.10
N SER A 179 -8.26 14.29 2.09
CA SER A 179 -8.32 14.91 3.42
C SER A 179 -8.03 16.40 3.37
N ILE A 180 -7.09 16.84 2.52
CA ILE A 180 -6.80 18.27 2.33
C ILE A 180 -7.95 18.97 1.62
N LYS A 181 -8.56 18.34 0.61
CA LYS A 181 -9.78 18.87 -0.02
C LYS A 181 -10.92 18.99 0.98
N PHE A 182 -11.12 17.98 1.81
CA PHE A 182 -12.13 18.03 2.86
C PHE A 182 -11.86 19.16 3.85
N LEU A 183 -10.59 19.40 4.20
CA LEU A 183 -10.22 20.55 5.01
C LEU A 183 -10.57 21.87 4.31
N GLU A 184 -10.35 22.00 3.01
CA GLU A 184 -10.75 23.17 2.20
C GLU A 184 -12.27 23.42 2.25
N ASP A 185 -13.08 22.35 2.22
CA ASP A 185 -14.54 22.49 2.24
C ASP A 185 -15.10 22.82 3.65
N TYR A 186 -14.41 22.42 4.72
CA TYR A 186 -14.92 22.47 6.10
C TYR A 186 -14.11 23.37 7.07
N TRP A 187 -13.03 24.04 6.63
CA TRP A 187 -12.18 24.82 7.55
C TRP A 187 -12.93 25.91 8.33
N ASN A 188 -13.95 26.53 7.72
CA ASN A 188 -14.80 27.54 8.38
C ASN A 188 -15.52 26.95 9.60
N GLU A 189 -16.09 25.75 9.44
CA GLU A 189 -16.80 25.06 10.50
C GLU A 189 -15.84 24.55 11.58
N LEU A 190 -14.68 24.02 11.17
CA LEU A 190 -13.61 23.60 12.08
C LEU A 190 -13.12 24.78 12.93
N CYS A 191 -12.92 25.96 12.34
CA CYS A 191 -12.55 27.17 13.08
C CYS A 191 -13.66 27.60 14.05
N SER A 192 -14.93 27.51 13.64
CA SER A 192 -16.07 27.77 14.53
C SER A 192 -16.10 26.83 15.74
N ASN A 193 -15.87 25.54 15.55
CA ASN A 193 -15.80 24.56 16.64
C ASN A 193 -14.62 24.85 17.59
N ILE A 194 -13.44 25.17 17.06
CA ILE A 194 -12.26 25.54 17.87
C ILE A 194 -12.54 26.83 18.66
N ARG A 195 -13.15 27.83 18.02
CA ARG A 195 -13.47 29.14 18.61
C ARG A 195 -14.48 29.01 19.75
N THR A 196 -15.51 28.19 19.58
CA THR A 196 -16.60 28.01 20.56
C THR A 196 -16.32 26.92 21.58
N GLY A 197 -15.37 26.01 21.30
CA GLY A 197 -15.16 24.81 22.11
C GLY A 197 -16.31 23.81 22.00
N CYS A 198 -17.16 23.92 20.96
CA CYS A 198 -18.35 23.08 20.77
C CYS A 198 -18.24 22.32 19.46
N LEU A 199 -18.48 21.01 19.52
CA LEU A 199 -18.53 20.16 18.34
C LEU A 199 -19.87 20.30 17.62
N SER A 200 -19.86 20.27 16.28
CA SER A 200 -21.06 20.39 15.47
C SER A 200 -22.10 19.29 15.75
N ASP A 201 -23.38 19.66 15.70
CA ASP A 201 -24.50 18.78 16.05
C ASP A 201 -24.71 17.62 15.07
N TRP A 202 -24.23 17.74 13.82
CA TRP A 202 -24.31 16.67 12.83
C TRP A 202 -23.33 15.53 13.11
N ILE A 203 -22.35 15.71 14.02
CA ILE A 203 -21.55 14.62 14.55
C ILE A 203 -22.40 13.86 15.57
N THR A 204 -23.02 12.77 15.12
CA THR A 204 -23.95 11.95 15.89
C THR A 204 -23.29 10.72 16.51
N ASP A 205 -22.13 10.29 16.01
CA ASP A 205 -21.42 9.13 16.54
C ASP A 205 -20.93 9.39 17.97
N PRO A 206 -21.36 8.57 18.96
CA PRO A 206 -21.04 8.80 20.36
C PRO A 206 -19.55 8.61 20.65
N GLY A 207 -18.85 7.73 19.92
CA GLY A 207 -17.41 7.51 20.06
C GLY A 207 -16.63 8.77 19.68
N CYS A 208 -16.93 9.34 18.51
CA CYS A 208 -16.36 10.58 18.03
C CYS A 208 -16.65 11.75 18.97
N ARG A 209 -17.93 11.93 19.38
CA ARG A 209 -18.31 13.03 20.29
C ARG A 209 -17.54 12.98 21.60
N ASN A 210 -17.50 11.81 22.24
CA ASN A 210 -16.82 11.65 23.53
C ASN A 210 -15.31 11.89 23.40
N ALA A 211 -14.69 11.30 22.36
CA ALA A 211 -13.25 11.43 22.15
C ALA A 211 -12.83 12.87 21.81
N VAL A 212 -13.54 13.54 20.90
CA VAL A 212 -13.24 14.93 20.55
C VAL A 212 -13.53 15.88 21.72
N SER A 213 -14.62 15.70 22.46
CA SER A 213 -14.95 16.55 23.62
C SER A 213 -13.89 16.45 24.74
N SER A 214 -13.19 15.32 24.84
CA SER A 214 -12.07 15.18 25.79
C SER A 214 -10.84 16.02 25.42
N ILE A 215 -10.71 16.41 24.14
CA ILE A 215 -9.59 17.21 23.61
C ILE A 215 -10.02 18.68 23.47
N LEU A 216 -11.20 18.92 22.90
CA LEU A 216 -11.84 20.22 22.75
C LEU A 216 -12.49 20.66 24.06
N THR A 217 -11.66 20.94 25.07
CA THR A 217 -12.12 21.21 26.44
C THR A 217 -12.51 22.67 26.69
N ARG A 218 -12.03 23.60 25.86
CA ARG A 218 -12.27 25.03 26.02
C ARG A 218 -12.27 25.79 24.69
N PRO A 219 -12.99 26.92 24.61
CA PRO A 219 -12.86 27.89 23.52
C PRO A 219 -11.40 28.31 23.28
N ASN A 220 -10.98 28.36 22.02
CA ASN A 220 -9.65 28.84 21.62
C ASN A 220 -9.75 29.77 20.40
N PRO A 221 -10.16 31.05 20.57
CA PRO A 221 -10.32 31.98 19.47
C PRO A 221 -9.00 32.28 18.75
N ASP A 222 -7.88 32.40 19.47
CA ASP A 222 -6.58 32.73 18.89
C ASP A 222 -6.12 31.65 17.88
N LEU A 223 -6.33 30.37 18.22
CA LEU A 223 -6.04 29.26 17.30
C LEU A 223 -6.96 29.27 16.09
N ALA A 224 -8.26 29.53 16.31
CA ALA A 224 -9.24 29.61 15.22
C ALA A 224 -8.87 30.73 14.23
N ASP A 225 -8.54 31.92 14.73
CA ASP A 225 -8.15 33.07 13.90
C ASP A 225 -6.84 32.81 13.14
N THR A 226 -5.89 32.10 13.74
CA THR A 226 -4.66 31.67 13.08
C THR A 226 -4.94 30.71 11.92
N ILE A 227 -5.78 29.70 12.14
CA ILE A 227 -6.15 28.72 11.10
C ILE A 227 -6.96 29.39 10.00
N GLU A 228 -7.91 30.25 10.35
CA GLU A 228 -8.71 31.03 9.41
C GLU A 228 -7.85 31.94 8.53
N HIS A 229 -6.84 32.61 9.10
CA HIS A 229 -5.87 33.39 8.32
C HIS A 229 -5.06 32.53 7.34
N ILE A 230 -4.70 31.30 7.73
CA ILE A 230 -3.95 30.38 6.88
C ILE A 230 -4.82 29.83 5.74
N CYS A 231 -6.01 29.32 6.06
CA CYS A 231 -6.92 28.67 5.12
C CYS A 231 -7.68 29.67 4.23
N GLY A 232 -7.84 30.92 4.67
CA GLY A 232 -8.50 31.98 3.91
C GLY A 232 -7.67 32.55 2.75
N ASN A 233 -6.43 32.07 2.54
CA ASN A 233 -5.61 32.48 1.42
C ASN A 233 -6.09 31.86 0.10
N GLU A 234 -5.91 32.58 -1.01
CA GLU A 234 -6.28 32.08 -2.36
C GLU A 234 -5.48 30.84 -2.78
N SER A 235 -4.21 30.76 -2.37
CA SER A 235 -3.34 29.63 -2.67
C SER A 235 -3.10 28.74 -1.45
N TRP A 236 -3.37 27.45 -1.63
CA TRP A 236 -3.13 26.38 -0.66
C TRP A 236 -1.73 25.75 -0.80
N GLU A 237 -0.83 26.40 -1.55
CA GLU A 237 0.57 25.99 -1.64
C GLU A 237 1.22 25.98 -0.25
N GLY A 238 1.86 24.87 0.11
CA GLY A 238 2.50 24.66 1.39
C GLY A 238 1.54 24.68 2.59
N ILE A 239 0.24 24.44 2.37
CA ILE A 239 -0.76 24.45 3.44
C ILE A 239 -0.39 23.53 4.61
N ILE A 240 0.20 22.35 4.32
CA ILE A 240 0.63 21.41 5.35
C ILE A 240 1.66 22.06 6.27
N LYS A 241 2.68 22.70 5.70
CA LYS A 241 3.74 23.36 6.47
C LYS A 241 3.22 24.57 7.24
N LYS A 242 2.23 25.28 6.71
CA LYS A 242 1.60 26.44 7.38
C LYS A 242 0.75 25.98 8.57
N LEU A 243 -0.08 24.95 8.38
CA LEU A 243 -0.96 24.42 9.43
C LEU A 243 -0.20 23.59 10.46
N TRP A 244 0.79 22.80 10.07
CA TRP A 244 1.59 21.95 10.94
C TRP A 244 3.09 22.30 10.80
N PRO A 245 3.56 23.36 11.48
CA PRO A 245 4.88 23.94 11.25
C PRO A 245 6.05 23.06 11.68
N LYS A 246 5.80 22.04 12.51
CA LYS A 246 6.81 21.06 12.92
C LYS A 246 6.79 19.77 12.08
N ALA A 247 5.93 19.68 11.07
CA ALA A 247 5.88 18.53 10.18
C ALA A 247 7.19 18.41 9.40
N LYS A 248 7.84 17.24 9.52
CA LYS A 248 9.15 16.95 8.92
C LYS A 248 9.05 16.16 7.63
N TYR A 249 8.02 15.34 7.48
CA TYR A 249 7.79 14.50 6.30
C TYR A 249 6.30 14.11 6.19
N ILE A 250 5.90 13.73 4.98
CA ILE A 250 4.59 13.15 4.66
C ILE A 250 4.81 11.67 4.40
N ASN A 251 4.17 10.82 5.21
CA ASN A 251 4.24 9.38 5.10
C ASN A 251 3.05 8.85 4.30
N SER A 252 3.29 8.33 3.10
CA SER A 252 2.22 7.81 2.25
C SER A 252 2.75 6.91 1.13
N VAL A 253 1.95 5.94 0.68
CA VAL A 253 2.25 5.22 -0.56
C VAL A 253 2.01 6.14 -1.75
N ILE A 254 3.11 6.49 -2.42
CA ILE A 254 3.17 7.40 -3.59
C ILE A 254 3.78 6.72 -4.83
N THR A 255 4.07 5.43 -4.76
CA THR A 255 4.60 4.64 -5.88
C THR A 255 3.48 4.02 -6.73
N GLY A 256 3.83 3.51 -7.92
CA GLY A 256 2.86 2.95 -8.85
C GLY A 256 1.83 3.98 -9.31
N THR A 257 0.55 3.60 -9.31
CA THR A 257 -0.54 4.50 -9.72
C THR A 257 -0.69 5.71 -8.80
N MET A 258 -0.14 5.67 -7.57
CA MET A 258 -0.18 6.81 -6.65
C MET A 258 0.83 7.92 -7.01
N SER A 259 1.77 7.65 -7.92
CA SER A 259 2.75 8.64 -8.37
C SER A 259 2.11 9.87 -9.02
N GLN A 260 0.89 9.74 -9.55
CA GLN A 260 0.10 10.85 -10.08
C GLN A 260 -0.22 11.92 -9.03
N TYR A 261 -0.16 11.59 -7.74
CA TYR A 261 -0.39 12.54 -6.64
C TYR A 261 0.89 13.23 -6.14
N ILE A 262 2.08 12.83 -6.60
CA ILE A 262 3.35 13.39 -6.10
C ILE A 262 3.37 14.92 -6.25
N SER A 263 3.06 15.44 -7.44
CA SER A 263 3.06 16.89 -7.70
C SER A 263 2.04 17.65 -6.85
N LEU A 264 0.86 17.05 -6.62
CA LEU A 264 -0.20 17.65 -5.80
C LEU A 264 0.20 17.68 -4.31
N LEU A 265 0.79 16.58 -3.82
CA LEU A 265 1.26 16.49 -2.44
C LEU A 265 2.49 17.37 -2.20
N ASP A 266 3.36 17.55 -3.20
CA ASP A 266 4.48 18.50 -3.12
C ASP A 266 3.96 19.95 -3.06
N PHE A 267 2.96 20.29 -3.89
CA PHE A 267 2.26 21.57 -3.85
C PHE A 267 1.68 21.85 -2.46
N TYR A 268 0.93 20.91 -1.86
CA TYR A 268 0.38 21.09 -0.51
C TYR A 268 1.44 21.01 0.60
N GLY A 269 2.49 20.21 0.39
CA GLY A 269 3.58 19.97 1.34
C GLY A 269 4.49 21.18 1.51
N GLY A 270 4.74 21.94 0.44
CA GLY A 270 5.62 23.11 0.49
C GLY A 270 7.09 22.73 0.71
N GLY A 271 7.54 21.68 0.01
CA GLY A 271 8.91 21.15 0.08
C GLY A 271 9.17 20.21 1.27
N ILE A 272 8.12 19.71 1.92
CA ILE A 272 8.24 18.63 2.92
C ILE A 272 8.46 17.30 2.18
N PRO A 273 9.49 16.50 2.54
CA PRO A 273 9.75 15.22 1.90
C PRO A 273 8.56 14.27 1.92
N LEU A 274 8.29 13.63 0.78
CA LEU A 274 7.32 12.55 0.65
C LEU A 274 8.03 11.21 0.86
N VAL A 275 7.60 10.45 1.85
CA VAL A 275 8.20 9.18 2.26
C VAL A 275 7.23 8.05 1.95
N SER A 276 7.66 7.10 1.13
CA SER A 276 6.96 5.82 0.94
C SER A 276 7.65 4.72 1.74
N PRO A 277 7.07 4.26 2.86
CA PRO A 277 7.81 3.50 3.86
C PRO A 277 7.96 2.03 3.52
N SER A 278 6.94 1.43 2.93
CA SER A 278 6.90 -0.02 2.73
C SER A 278 6.00 -0.41 1.57
N TYR A 279 6.15 -1.66 1.15
CA TYR A 279 5.40 -2.28 0.08
C TYR A 279 4.80 -3.60 0.56
N GLY A 280 3.48 -3.73 0.39
CA GLY A 280 2.69 -4.87 0.83
C GLY A 280 1.44 -5.08 -0.02
N SER A 281 0.79 -6.21 0.22
CA SER A 281 -0.47 -6.62 -0.40
C SER A 281 -1.40 -7.27 0.63
N SER A 282 -2.59 -7.66 0.20
CA SER A 282 -3.48 -8.44 1.06
C SER A 282 -2.88 -9.82 1.35
N GLU A 283 -2.21 -10.41 0.35
CA GLU A 283 -1.59 -11.74 0.33
C GLU A 283 -0.33 -11.84 1.19
N SER A 284 0.53 -10.82 1.14
CA SER A 284 1.76 -10.76 1.94
C SER A 284 2.29 -9.33 2.04
N THR A 285 3.02 -9.06 3.11
CA THR A 285 4.03 -8.01 3.17
C THR A 285 5.23 -8.38 2.28
N PHE A 286 5.86 -7.40 1.63
CA PHE A 286 7.07 -7.63 0.84
C PHE A 286 8.30 -7.01 1.46
N GLY A 287 8.31 -5.69 1.66
CA GLY A 287 9.56 -5.00 1.89
C GLY A 287 9.41 -3.58 2.42
N VAL A 288 10.54 -3.04 2.86
CA VAL A 288 10.65 -1.68 3.44
C VAL A 288 11.58 -0.81 2.59
N ASN A 289 11.29 0.47 2.50
CA ASN A 289 12.16 1.44 1.85
C ASN A 289 13.28 1.84 2.81
N LEU A 290 14.49 1.37 2.56
CA LEU A 290 15.68 1.70 3.37
C LEU A 290 16.24 3.10 3.11
N ASN A 291 15.80 3.77 2.03
CA ASN A 291 16.15 5.15 1.72
C ASN A 291 14.88 6.03 1.65
N PRO A 292 14.22 6.30 2.79
CA PRO A 292 12.92 6.98 2.85
C PRO A 292 12.93 8.41 2.27
N LEU A 293 14.09 9.06 2.20
CA LEU A 293 14.26 10.43 1.68
C LEU A 293 14.69 10.48 0.21
N SER A 294 14.70 9.33 -0.48
CA SER A 294 14.95 9.26 -1.92
C SER A 294 13.90 10.05 -2.72
N ASN A 295 14.23 10.33 -3.98
CA ASN A 295 13.29 10.91 -4.93
C ASN A 295 12.01 10.04 -4.98
N PRO A 296 10.80 10.61 -4.79
CA PRO A 296 9.53 9.90 -4.85
C PRO A 296 9.31 9.01 -6.09
N TYR A 297 9.94 9.35 -7.22
CA TYR A 297 9.86 8.58 -8.47
C TYR A 297 10.82 7.38 -8.52
N ASP A 298 11.87 7.38 -7.70
CA ASP A 298 12.97 6.39 -7.72
C ASP A 298 12.94 5.46 -6.50
N VAL A 299 11.79 5.35 -5.83
CA VAL A 299 11.65 4.56 -4.60
C VAL A 299 11.83 3.06 -4.88
N SER A 300 12.71 2.45 -4.09
CA SER A 300 12.94 1.00 -4.08
C SER A 300 12.67 0.41 -2.70
N TYR A 301 12.07 -0.77 -2.68
CA TYR A 301 11.74 -1.51 -1.46
C TYR A 301 12.66 -2.73 -1.31
N THR A 302 13.35 -2.82 -0.19
CA THR A 302 14.16 -3.99 0.18
C THR A 302 13.24 -5.09 0.69
N PHE A 303 13.25 -6.23 0.00
CA PHE A 303 12.40 -7.37 0.36
C PHE A 303 12.88 -8.01 1.68
N LEU A 304 11.92 -8.30 2.55
CA LEU A 304 12.11 -8.95 3.84
C LEU A 304 11.97 -10.47 3.65
N PRO A 305 13.08 -11.23 3.68
CA PRO A 305 13.10 -12.64 3.27
C PRO A 305 12.36 -13.57 4.23
N ASN A 306 11.95 -13.12 5.41
CA ASN A 306 11.18 -13.90 6.38
C ASN A 306 9.65 -13.78 6.18
N MET A 307 9.17 -12.87 5.33
CA MET A 307 7.73 -12.58 5.20
C MET A 307 6.99 -13.68 4.43
N ALA A 308 7.52 -14.07 3.28
CA ALA A 308 7.01 -15.16 2.46
C ALA A 308 8.17 -15.80 1.68
N TYR A 309 7.94 -16.97 1.08
CA TYR A 309 8.85 -17.50 0.06
C TYR A 309 8.58 -16.79 -1.27
N PHE A 310 9.62 -16.23 -1.89
CA PHE A 310 9.51 -15.41 -3.08
C PHE A 310 10.14 -16.12 -4.29
N GLU A 311 9.33 -16.28 -5.32
CA GLU A 311 9.75 -16.70 -6.66
C GLU A 311 9.38 -15.62 -7.67
N PHE A 312 10.21 -15.51 -8.71
CA PHE A 312 10.15 -14.44 -9.68
C PHE A 312 9.97 -14.98 -11.08
N LEU A 313 9.08 -14.36 -11.84
CA LEU A 313 8.82 -14.63 -13.24
C LEU A 313 9.46 -13.53 -14.09
N PRO A 314 10.54 -13.78 -14.83
CA PRO A 314 11.11 -12.79 -15.74
C PRO A 314 10.07 -12.22 -16.72
N VAL A 315 10.14 -10.90 -16.95
CA VAL A 315 9.25 -10.17 -17.87
C VAL A 315 10.10 -9.42 -18.89
N ASP A 316 9.78 -9.57 -20.18
CA ASP A 316 10.40 -8.82 -21.28
C ASP A 316 9.65 -7.52 -21.57
N LYS A 317 9.91 -6.50 -20.76
CA LYS A 317 9.34 -5.15 -20.97
C LYS A 317 9.84 -4.50 -22.26
N ASP A 318 11.13 -4.67 -22.58
CA ASP A 318 11.74 -4.04 -23.76
C ASP A 318 11.18 -4.64 -25.07
N GLY A 319 10.91 -5.95 -25.09
CA GLY A 319 10.23 -6.62 -26.20
C GLY A 319 8.75 -6.24 -26.29
N GLU A 320 8.05 -6.10 -25.15
CA GLU A 320 6.65 -5.63 -25.11
C GLU A 320 6.51 -4.19 -25.65
N GLU A 321 7.43 -3.27 -25.30
CA GLU A 321 7.42 -1.89 -25.81
C GLU A 321 7.74 -1.82 -27.31
N LYS A 322 8.77 -2.55 -27.77
CA LYS A 322 9.10 -2.62 -29.20
C LYS A 322 7.99 -3.25 -30.04
N ALA A 323 7.28 -4.25 -29.51
CA ALA A 323 6.11 -4.84 -30.18
C ALA A 323 4.95 -3.83 -30.30
N ARG A 324 4.71 -3.03 -29.25
CA ARG A 324 3.70 -1.96 -29.26
C ARG A 324 4.03 -0.85 -30.26
N GLU A 325 5.31 -0.49 -30.41
CA GLU A 325 5.74 0.52 -31.39
C GLU A 325 5.73 0.01 -32.84
N SER A 326 5.88 -1.30 -33.05
CA SER A 326 6.00 -1.90 -34.39
C SER A 326 4.72 -2.57 -34.94
N ASN A 327 3.62 -2.62 -34.17
CA ASN A 327 2.39 -3.35 -34.53
C ASN A 327 2.65 -4.80 -34.99
N LEU A 328 3.70 -5.44 -34.45
CA LEU A 328 4.06 -6.81 -34.77
C LEU A 328 3.55 -7.74 -33.65
N ASP A 329 2.45 -8.44 -33.91
CA ASP A 329 1.83 -9.45 -33.03
C ASP A 329 2.69 -10.72 -32.79
N GLY A 330 4.02 -10.65 -32.98
CA GLY A 330 4.90 -11.83 -33.03
C GLY A 330 6.07 -11.88 -32.05
N VAL A 331 6.48 -10.76 -31.42
CA VAL A 331 7.75 -10.69 -30.67
C VAL A 331 7.67 -11.40 -29.31
N SER A 332 6.49 -11.42 -28.68
CA SER A 332 6.25 -12.12 -27.40
C SER A 332 6.49 -13.64 -27.48
N SER A 333 6.34 -14.25 -28.67
CA SER A 333 6.40 -15.71 -28.83
C SER A 333 7.81 -16.30 -28.67
N GLN A 334 8.85 -15.53 -29.01
CA GLN A 334 10.23 -16.02 -28.99
C GLN A 334 10.81 -16.06 -27.58
N TRP A 335 10.51 -15.04 -26.76
CA TRP A 335 10.94 -14.96 -25.35
C TRP A 335 10.24 -15.99 -24.46
N LEU A 336 8.93 -16.22 -24.68
CA LEU A 336 8.18 -17.30 -24.02
C LEU A 336 8.77 -18.67 -24.33
N SER A 337 9.27 -18.89 -25.55
CA SER A 337 9.86 -20.18 -25.95
C SER A 337 11.22 -20.47 -25.29
N GLU A 338 12.00 -19.44 -24.96
CA GLU A 338 13.27 -19.59 -24.22
C GLU A 338 13.06 -19.86 -22.73
N MET A 339 11.91 -19.45 -22.19
CA MET A 339 11.57 -19.64 -20.79
C MET A 339 10.73 -20.88 -20.52
N ILE A 340 10.27 -21.60 -21.55
CA ILE A 340 9.53 -22.84 -21.34
C ILE A 340 10.52 -23.96 -21.06
N ASN A 341 10.49 -24.49 -19.84
CA ASN A 341 11.28 -25.65 -19.47
C ASN A 341 10.82 -26.90 -20.27
N ALA A 342 11.60 -27.99 -20.20
CA ALA A 342 11.32 -29.23 -20.94
C ALA A 342 9.91 -29.82 -20.71
N ASN A 343 9.22 -29.37 -19.66
CA ASN A 343 7.88 -29.82 -19.28
C ASN A 343 6.75 -28.88 -19.75
N GLY A 344 7.06 -27.77 -20.45
CA GLY A 344 6.06 -26.83 -20.94
C GLY A 344 5.74 -25.66 -20.01
N ASN A 345 6.47 -25.50 -18.89
CA ASN A 345 6.20 -24.47 -17.87
C ASN A 345 7.21 -23.31 -17.97
N VAL A 346 6.77 -22.08 -17.69
CA VAL A 346 7.63 -20.89 -17.62
C VAL A 346 8.65 -21.08 -16.48
N GLU A 347 9.94 -20.84 -16.75
CA GLU A 347 11.03 -21.00 -15.80
C GLU A 347 10.98 -19.89 -14.75
N HIS A 348 10.73 -20.30 -13.50
CA HIS A 348 10.75 -19.41 -12.34
C HIS A 348 12.17 -19.24 -11.83
N VAL A 349 12.47 -18.03 -11.37
CA VAL A 349 13.77 -17.64 -10.86
C VAL A 349 13.69 -17.50 -9.34
N ASP A 350 14.61 -18.18 -8.65
CA ASP A 350 14.77 -18.07 -7.21
C ASP A 350 15.25 -16.69 -6.77
N PHE A 351 15.06 -16.39 -5.49
CA PHE A 351 15.54 -15.18 -4.83
C PHE A 351 17.03 -14.84 -5.09
N THR A 352 17.88 -15.83 -5.36
CA THR A 352 19.32 -15.62 -5.63
C THR A 352 19.70 -15.47 -7.10
N ASN A 353 18.82 -15.86 -8.03
CA ASN A 353 19.16 -15.95 -9.45
C ASN A 353 18.60 -14.77 -10.27
N VAL A 354 18.16 -13.71 -9.60
CA VAL A 354 17.66 -12.48 -10.23
C VAL A 354 18.81 -11.59 -10.75
N LYS A 355 18.56 -10.89 -11.86
CA LYS A 355 19.54 -10.05 -12.55
C LYS A 355 19.20 -8.57 -12.37
N LEU A 356 20.22 -7.77 -12.08
CA LEU A 356 20.08 -6.33 -11.92
C LEU A 356 19.54 -5.68 -13.19
N GLY A 357 18.57 -4.76 -13.03
CA GLY A 357 17.93 -4.05 -14.13
C GLY A 357 16.80 -4.83 -14.83
N GLN A 358 16.63 -6.13 -14.54
CA GLN A 358 15.59 -6.96 -15.15
C GLN A 358 14.24 -6.80 -14.44
N TYR A 359 13.16 -7.02 -15.20
CA TYR A 359 11.78 -6.97 -14.73
C TYR A 359 11.29 -8.36 -14.35
N TYR A 360 10.54 -8.42 -13.25
CA TYR A 360 10.02 -9.65 -12.68
C TYR A 360 8.59 -9.49 -12.21
N GLU A 361 7.77 -10.50 -12.44
CA GLU A 361 6.48 -10.67 -11.79
C GLU A 361 6.65 -11.52 -10.53
N VAL A 362 6.16 -11.04 -9.39
CA VAL A 362 6.25 -11.80 -8.12
C VAL A 362 5.06 -12.75 -8.01
N VAL A 363 5.37 -14.04 -7.90
CA VAL A 363 4.38 -15.13 -7.88
C VAL A 363 3.34 -14.96 -6.76
N VAL A 364 3.75 -14.45 -5.60
CA VAL A 364 2.88 -14.26 -4.42
C VAL A 364 1.70 -13.32 -4.69
N THR A 365 1.89 -12.24 -5.46
CA THR A 365 0.83 -11.23 -5.64
C THR A 365 -0.09 -11.49 -6.82
N ASN A 366 0.36 -12.33 -7.77
CA ASN A 366 -0.12 -12.40 -9.14
C ASN A 366 -0.28 -11.00 -9.79
N PHE A 367 0.35 -10.80 -10.95
CA PHE A 367 0.23 -9.61 -11.80
C PHE A 367 1.03 -8.37 -11.38
N THR A 368 1.83 -8.37 -10.31
CA THR A 368 2.69 -7.20 -10.02
C THR A 368 4.04 -7.34 -10.68
N VAL A 369 4.40 -6.39 -11.55
CA VAL A 369 5.71 -6.29 -12.19
C VAL A 369 6.59 -5.32 -11.41
N LEU A 370 7.78 -5.79 -11.07
CA LEU A 370 8.80 -5.07 -10.32
C LEU A 370 10.10 -5.05 -11.11
N LYS A 371 10.90 -4.00 -10.95
CA LYS A 371 12.25 -3.89 -11.52
C LYS A 371 13.28 -4.07 -10.43
N LEU A 372 14.24 -4.98 -10.61
CA LEU A 372 15.35 -5.10 -9.67
C LEU A 372 16.31 -3.92 -9.87
N THR A 373 16.44 -3.09 -8.84
CA THR A 373 17.24 -1.84 -8.89
C THR A 373 18.54 -1.92 -8.12
N GLY A 374 18.67 -2.88 -7.21
CA GLY A 374 19.85 -3.01 -6.38
C GLY A 374 19.71 -4.11 -5.35
N PHE A 375 20.66 -4.11 -4.42
CA PHE A 375 20.73 -5.04 -3.32
C PHE A 375 21.12 -4.26 -2.06
N HIS A 376 20.48 -4.57 -0.94
CA HIS A 376 20.97 -4.20 0.39
C HIS A 376 21.47 -5.46 1.06
N ASN A 377 22.78 -5.53 1.30
CA ASN A 377 23.46 -6.79 1.62
C ASN A 377 23.11 -7.88 0.58
N ASN A 378 22.50 -8.98 1.02
CA ASN A 378 22.06 -10.09 0.16
C ASN A 378 20.55 -10.05 -0.13
N SER A 379 19.82 -9.01 0.30
CA SER A 379 18.40 -8.82 0.01
C SER A 379 18.18 -7.96 -1.22
N LEU A 380 17.12 -8.31 -1.97
CA LEU A 380 16.75 -7.67 -3.23
C LEU A 380 16.05 -6.33 -3.01
N GLN A 381 16.39 -5.32 -3.81
CA GLN A 381 15.69 -4.03 -3.85
C GLN A 381 14.91 -3.85 -5.14
N PHE A 382 13.60 -3.74 -5.01
CA PHE A 382 12.67 -3.63 -6.13
C PHE A 382 11.99 -2.28 -6.21
N GLN A 383 11.96 -1.70 -7.41
CA GLN A 383 11.10 -0.59 -7.75
C GLN A 383 9.77 -1.13 -8.29
N PHE A 384 8.66 -0.57 -7.81
CA PHE A 384 7.35 -0.92 -8.34
C PHE A 384 7.17 -0.33 -9.74
N VAL A 385 6.78 -1.16 -10.72
CA VAL A 385 6.54 -0.71 -12.10
C VAL A 385 5.04 -0.61 -12.35
N GLU A 386 4.33 -1.74 -12.31
CA GLU A 386 2.89 -1.76 -12.57
C GLU A 386 2.22 -2.99 -11.98
N ARG A 387 0.89 -2.95 -11.97
CA ARG A 387 0.07 -4.15 -11.83
C ARG A 387 -0.58 -4.45 -13.17
N ARG A 388 -0.22 -5.58 -13.78
CA ARG A 388 -0.82 -6.08 -15.03
C ARG A 388 -2.34 -6.13 -14.90
N ASN A 389 -3.02 -5.85 -16.02
CA ASN A 389 -4.48 -5.80 -16.15
C ASN A 389 -5.19 -4.66 -15.39
N SER A 390 -4.48 -3.65 -14.90
CA SER A 390 -5.08 -2.42 -14.36
C SER A 390 -4.94 -1.28 -15.37
N VAL A 391 -6.06 -0.76 -15.89
CA VAL A 391 -6.10 0.35 -16.87
C VAL A 391 -6.40 1.68 -16.18
N LEU A 392 -7.39 1.72 -15.28
CA LEU A 392 -7.76 2.92 -14.53
C LEU A 392 -7.65 2.66 -13.03
N SER A 393 -7.11 3.63 -12.30
CA SER A 393 -7.02 3.60 -10.84
C SER A 393 -6.91 5.02 -10.28
N VAL A 394 -7.86 5.41 -9.44
CA VAL A 394 -7.90 6.71 -8.77
C VAL A 394 -7.43 6.58 -7.32
N ASP A 395 -7.94 5.58 -6.60
CA ASP A 395 -7.61 5.31 -5.20
C ASP A 395 -7.27 3.81 -5.05
N MET A 396 -8.11 3.06 -4.35
CA MET A 396 -7.99 1.61 -4.21
C MET A 396 -8.63 0.85 -5.37
N ASP A 397 -9.49 1.50 -6.14
CA ASP A 397 -10.12 0.93 -7.32
C ASP A 397 -9.07 0.51 -8.37
N LYS A 398 -9.29 -0.66 -8.96
CA LYS A 398 -8.51 -1.21 -10.05
C LYS A 398 -9.48 -1.67 -11.13
N THR A 399 -9.62 -0.88 -12.18
CA THR A 399 -10.49 -1.21 -13.32
C THR A 399 -9.66 -1.83 -14.44
N SER A 400 -10.00 -3.06 -14.83
CA SER A 400 -9.37 -3.74 -15.95
C SER A 400 -9.96 -3.31 -17.29
N GLU A 401 -9.26 -3.61 -18.39
CA GLU A 401 -9.79 -3.39 -19.74
C GLU A 401 -11.10 -4.17 -19.98
N ALA A 402 -11.19 -5.39 -19.43
CA ALA A 402 -12.39 -6.21 -19.52
C ALA A 402 -13.59 -5.57 -18.79
N ASP A 403 -13.35 -4.97 -17.62
CA ASP A 403 -14.38 -4.24 -16.87
C ASP A 403 -14.83 -3.00 -17.63
N LEU A 404 -13.89 -2.26 -18.21
CA LEU A 404 -14.16 -1.08 -19.03
C LEU A 404 -15.01 -1.42 -20.26
N LEU A 405 -14.62 -2.46 -21.01
CA LEU A 405 -15.36 -2.95 -22.16
C LEU A 405 -16.77 -3.41 -21.78
N LYS A 406 -16.92 -4.05 -20.61
CA LYS A 406 -18.23 -4.48 -20.09
C LYS A 406 -19.11 -3.27 -19.74
N ALA A 407 -18.55 -2.24 -19.09
CA ALA A 407 -19.27 -1.01 -18.79
C ALA A 407 -19.76 -0.31 -20.07
N ILE A 408 -18.90 -0.22 -21.08
CA ILE A 408 -19.22 0.42 -22.37
C ILE A 408 -20.26 -0.38 -23.15
N ARG A 409 -20.20 -1.72 -23.14
CA ARG A 409 -21.25 -2.56 -23.73
C ARG A 409 -22.61 -2.32 -23.07
N ASN A 410 -22.64 -2.14 -21.75
CA ASN A 410 -23.89 -1.82 -21.05
C ASN A 410 -24.40 -0.42 -21.42
N ALA A 411 -23.51 0.58 -21.50
CA ALA A 411 -23.87 1.93 -21.95
C ALA A 411 -24.41 1.94 -23.39
N LYS A 412 -23.80 1.16 -24.31
CA LYS A 412 -24.27 1.01 -25.70
C LYS A 412 -25.74 0.58 -25.79
N ARG A 413 -26.19 -0.31 -24.91
CA ARG A 413 -27.59 -0.77 -24.88
C ARG A 413 -28.61 0.34 -24.58
N HIS A 414 -28.18 1.43 -23.94
CA HIS A 414 -29.02 2.60 -23.71
C HIS A 414 -29.03 3.57 -24.89
N LEU A 415 -27.99 3.53 -25.75
CA LEU A 415 -27.85 4.38 -26.94
C LEU A 415 -28.56 3.79 -28.17
N GLU A 416 -28.60 2.46 -28.29
CA GLU A 416 -29.22 1.76 -29.42
C GLU A 416 -30.70 2.13 -29.66
N PRO A 417 -31.58 2.22 -28.65
CA PRO A 417 -32.98 2.63 -28.86
C PRO A 417 -33.14 4.08 -29.33
N LEU A 418 -32.13 4.92 -29.09
CA LEU A 418 -32.11 6.32 -29.49
C LEU A 418 -31.54 6.52 -30.91
N GLY A 419 -31.11 5.44 -31.57
CA GLY A 419 -30.51 5.50 -32.91
C GLY A 419 -29.06 5.98 -32.94
N PHE A 420 -28.38 6.05 -31.79
CA PHE A 420 -26.98 6.43 -31.70
C PHE A 420 -26.06 5.20 -31.72
N VAL A 421 -24.95 5.29 -32.46
CA VAL A 421 -23.92 4.25 -32.54
C VAL A 421 -22.61 4.79 -31.97
N LEU A 422 -22.11 4.14 -30.91
CA LEU A 422 -20.80 4.47 -30.35
C LEU A 422 -19.68 3.84 -31.19
N MET A 423 -18.92 4.69 -31.89
CA MET A 423 -17.87 4.32 -32.85
C MET A 423 -16.53 3.97 -32.19
N THR A 424 -16.08 4.77 -31.24
CA THR A 424 -14.81 4.62 -30.51
C THR A 424 -14.94 5.23 -29.12
N PHE A 425 -14.02 4.88 -28.22
CA PHE A 425 -13.92 5.42 -26.87
C PHE A 425 -12.47 5.43 -26.41
N SER A 426 -12.15 6.26 -25.42
CA SER A 426 -10.88 6.26 -24.71
C SER A 426 -11.16 6.70 -23.27
N SER A 427 -10.30 6.35 -22.32
CA SER A 427 -10.54 6.68 -20.92
C SER A 427 -9.29 7.20 -20.25
N TYR A 428 -9.45 8.11 -19.30
CA TYR A 428 -8.37 8.59 -18.47
C TYR A 428 -8.85 8.88 -17.04
N ALA A 429 -7.93 8.81 -16.07
CA ALA A 429 -8.18 9.18 -14.69
C ALA A 429 -7.91 10.68 -14.50
N GLU A 430 -8.93 11.45 -14.15
CA GLU A 430 -8.80 12.89 -13.91
C GLU A 430 -8.37 13.14 -12.47
N THR A 431 -7.19 13.75 -12.32
CA THR A 431 -6.59 14.07 -11.02
C THR A 431 -6.55 15.56 -10.71
N SER A 432 -6.93 16.42 -11.66
CA SER A 432 -6.93 17.88 -11.47
C SER A 432 -8.11 18.41 -10.65
N SER A 433 -9.18 17.61 -10.50
CA SER A 433 -10.36 17.95 -9.70
C SER A 433 -10.65 16.88 -8.65
N ILE A 434 -11.07 17.30 -7.46
CA ILE A 434 -11.51 16.41 -6.36
C ILE A 434 -13.02 16.66 -6.12
N PRO A 435 -13.90 15.63 -6.09
CA PRO A 435 -13.59 14.21 -6.09
C PRO A 435 -13.08 13.73 -7.45
N LEU A 436 -12.12 12.82 -7.36
CA LEU A 436 -11.43 12.23 -8.49
C LEU A 436 -12.41 11.34 -9.26
N ALA A 437 -12.33 11.38 -10.59
CA ALA A 437 -13.30 10.71 -11.46
C ALA A 437 -12.64 10.08 -12.69
N PHE A 438 -13.31 9.09 -13.25
CA PHE A 438 -12.98 8.54 -14.56
C PHE A 438 -13.75 9.29 -15.65
N PHE A 439 -13.06 9.63 -16.72
CA PHE A 439 -13.66 10.15 -17.94
C PHE A 439 -13.53 9.10 -19.05
N PHE A 440 -14.59 8.97 -19.87
CA PHE A 440 -14.80 7.92 -20.86
C PHE A 440 -15.19 8.49 -22.23
#